data_AF-A0A7X3SKU9-F1
#
_entry.id   AF-A0A7X3SKU9-F1
#
_cell.length_a   1.000
_cell.length_b   1.000
_cell.length_c   1.000
_cell.angle_alpha   90.00
_cell.angle_beta   90.00
_cell.angle_gamma   90.00
#
_symmetry.space_group_name_H-M   'P 1'
#
loop_
_entity.id
_entity.type
_entity.pdbx_description
1 polymer ?
#
loop_
_entity_poly.entity_id
_entity_poly.type
_entity_poly.pdbx_seq_one_letter_code
_entity_poly.pdbx_strand_id
1 'polypeptide(L)'
;MDQLRYFVFNKRKDYESGYRNGIQITPKGIALMEGESQNGTFISRLLDSGEEENQWHRAVIQSEDYGDDSIKFYIYCCDRDRVAVDGRIRLWEELIRDTEVPIEKKRRVMEPYLAHIVQNPSDILLYHARGRYLWIEVQLFCQAGFLPEISHMKIYAGNRNFLSYMPAIYQTGGREDFLGRFLGLFESVYQDLDEKIGDSKRQLDPIAALPEFLHWLAKWVGVSNAHLWQEDKLRLLLQGIVKKNLIRGTREYMEYMVGTFTGERPFFLEYSDIERYRKNPVAYRCLRKSYAYGPYEVSVFVREQAVSSLREQHALKRMIEDMKPAHIRVHLVILRPGIYLGQNVYAGVNSMLVTYERANLNGVSAIPSIVGEAEAKAKEE
;
A
#
# COMPACT_ATOMS: atom_id res chain seq x y z
N MET A 1 -20.31 -14.67 -14.96
CA MET A 1 -19.45 -13.91 -15.89
C MET A 1 -18.12 -14.62 -15.91
N ASP A 2 -17.74 -15.23 -17.02
CA ASP A 2 -16.46 -15.92 -17.10
C ASP A 2 -15.31 -14.92 -16.92
N GLN A 3 -14.39 -15.29 -16.03
CA GLN A 3 -13.19 -14.53 -15.73
C GLN A 3 -12.25 -14.66 -16.93
N LEU A 4 -11.90 -13.53 -17.55
CA LEU A 4 -10.93 -13.51 -18.64
C LEU A 4 -9.62 -14.13 -18.16
N ARG A 5 -9.11 -15.14 -18.89
CA ARG A 5 -7.81 -15.72 -18.61
C ARG A 5 -6.73 -14.70 -18.96
N TYR A 6 -5.82 -14.46 -18.03
CA TYR A 6 -4.69 -13.56 -18.23
C TYR A 6 -3.43 -14.17 -17.64
N PHE A 7 -2.30 -13.76 -18.20
CA PHE A 7 -0.96 -14.09 -17.72
C PHE A 7 -0.29 -12.82 -17.23
N VAL A 8 0.27 -12.89 -16.03
CA VAL A 8 1.01 -11.77 -15.42
C VAL A 8 2.46 -12.18 -15.26
N PHE A 9 3.36 -11.30 -15.68
CA PHE A 9 4.77 -11.30 -15.35
C PHE A 9 5.00 -10.22 -14.31
N ASN A 10 5.14 -10.65 -13.06
CA ASN A 10 5.47 -9.76 -11.95
C ASN A 10 6.34 -10.42 -10.87
N LYS A 11 6.64 -11.72 -11.01
CA LYS A 11 7.50 -12.45 -10.08
C LYS A 11 8.80 -12.80 -10.77
N ARG A 12 9.86 -12.81 -9.96
CA ARG A 12 11.19 -13.28 -10.37
C ARG A 12 11.17 -14.63 -11.12
N LYS A 13 10.34 -15.59 -10.65
CA LYS A 13 10.19 -16.90 -11.29
C LYS A 13 9.68 -16.85 -12.73
N ASP A 14 8.82 -15.87 -13.05
CA ASP A 14 8.27 -15.73 -14.39
C ASP A 14 9.38 -15.35 -15.39
N TYR A 15 10.29 -14.49 -14.97
CA TYR A 15 11.45 -14.05 -15.74
C TYR A 15 12.58 -15.09 -15.76
N GLU A 16 12.77 -15.87 -14.71
CA GLU A 16 13.77 -16.96 -14.66
C GLU A 16 13.45 -18.13 -15.60
N SER A 17 12.17 -18.31 -15.94
CA SER A 17 11.71 -19.43 -16.75
C SER A 17 12.00 -19.30 -18.26
N GLY A 18 12.43 -18.10 -18.70
CA GLY A 18 12.72 -17.75 -20.08
C GLY A 18 14.21 -17.76 -20.44
N TYR A 19 14.52 -17.39 -21.69
CA TYR A 19 15.90 -17.17 -22.14
C TYR A 19 16.30 -15.71 -21.91
N ARG A 20 17.55 -15.50 -21.53
CA ARG A 20 18.09 -14.16 -21.27
C ARG A 20 19.52 -14.04 -21.79
N ASN A 21 19.82 -12.90 -22.39
CA ASN A 21 21.16 -12.51 -22.81
C ASN A 21 21.35 -11.02 -22.51
N GLY A 22 22.36 -10.66 -21.71
CA GLY A 22 22.63 -9.26 -21.33
C GLY A 22 21.56 -8.59 -20.43
N ILE A 23 20.72 -9.37 -19.75
CA ILE A 23 19.61 -8.88 -18.91
C ILE A 23 19.74 -9.38 -17.47
N GLN A 24 19.55 -8.47 -16.52
CA GLN A 24 19.47 -8.76 -15.09
C GLN A 24 18.02 -8.78 -14.60
N ILE A 25 17.73 -9.61 -13.59
CA ILE A 25 16.42 -9.69 -12.95
C ILE A 25 16.47 -8.88 -11.66
N THR A 26 15.69 -7.81 -11.60
CA THR A 26 15.57 -6.92 -10.44
C THR A 26 14.37 -7.34 -9.57
N PRO A 27 14.23 -6.80 -8.35
CA PRO A 27 13.02 -7.00 -7.56
C PRO A 27 11.75 -6.44 -8.23
N LYS A 28 11.90 -5.46 -9.12
CA LYS A 28 10.80 -4.82 -9.85
C LYS A 28 10.47 -5.55 -11.15
N GLY A 29 11.43 -6.22 -11.80
CA GLY A 29 11.22 -6.98 -13.03
C GLY A 29 12.51 -7.33 -13.77
N ILE A 30 12.67 -6.90 -15.02
CA ILE A 30 13.87 -7.13 -15.84
C ILE A 30 14.48 -5.80 -16.30
N ALA A 31 15.80 -5.70 -16.21
CA ALA A 31 16.55 -4.51 -16.63
C ALA A 31 17.79 -4.91 -17.43
N LEU A 32 18.31 -3.99 -18.23
CA LEU A 32 19.59 -4.19 -18.92
C LEU A 32 20.75 -4.28 -17.92
N MET A 33 21.71 -5.16 -18.15
CA MET A 33 22.88 -5.34 -17.29
C MET A 33 23.92 -4.23 -17.53
N GLU A 34 24.42 -3.60 -16.46
CA GLU A 34 25.48 -2.60 -16.56
C GLU A 34 26.82 -3.22 -16.97
N GLY A 35 27.45 -2.68 -18.03
CA GLY A 35 28.86 -2.94 -18.36
C GLY A 35 29.17 -4.00 -19.42
N GLU A 36 28.26 -4.94 -19.72
CA GLU A 36 28.57 -6.07 -20.63
C GLU A 36 27.96 -5.97 -22.03
N SER A 37 26.85 -5.26 -22.22
CA SER A 37 26.21 -5.14 -23.54
C SER A 37 25.37 -3.88 -23.67
N GLN A 38 25.49 -3.20 -24.82
CA GLN A 38 24.60 -2.07 -25.15
C GLN A 38 23.15 -2.54 -25.39
N ASN A 39 22.94 -3.84 -25.63
CA ASN A 39 21.66 -4.45 -25.96
C ASN A 39 21.42 -5.72 -25.14
N GLY A 40 20.18 -5.95 -24.71
CA GLY A 40 19.75 -7.15 -24.00
C GLY A 40 18.62 -7.82 -24.75
N THR A 41 18.50 -9.15 -24.65
CA THR A 41 17.38 -9.90 -25.23
C THR A 41 16.81 -10.87 -24.20
N PHE A 42 15.49 -10.83 -24.03
CA PHE A 42 14.72 -11.73 -23.19
C PHE A 42 13.68 -12.44 -24.06
N ILE A 43 13.55 -13.76 -23.94
CA ILE A 43 12.43 -14.51 -24.53
C ILE A 43 11.66 -15.13 -23.38
N SER A 44 10.37 -14.84 -23.30
CA SER A 44 9.48 -15.38 -22.28
C SER A 44 9.24 -16.88 -22.46
N ARG A 45 8.74 -17.53 -21.40
CA ARG A 45 8.17 -18.88 -21.52
C ARG A 45 6.92 -18.88 -22.40
N LEU A 46 6.51 -20.07 -22.85
CA LEU A 46 5.24 -20.23 -23.53
C LEU A 46 4.08 -19.96 -22.57
N LEU A 47 3.15 -19.14 -23.04
CA LEU A 47 1.85 -18.88 -22.41
C LEU A 47 0.83 -19.76 -23.11
N ASP A 48 0.26 -20.72 -22.37
CA ASP A 48 -0.73 -21.67 -22.90
C ASP A 48 -2.14 -21.23 -22.51
N SER A 49 -2.94 -20.77 -23.48
CA SER A 49 -4.34 -20.42 -23.27
C SER A 49 -5.24 -21.64 -22.97
N GLY A 50 -4.81 -22.84 -23.36
CA GLY A 50 -5.53 -24.11 -23.24
C GLY A 50 -6.52 -24.38 -24.39
N GLU A 51 -6.71 -23.44 -25.32
CA GLU A 51 -7.70 -23.52 -26.41
C GLU A 51 -7.00 -23.34 -27.76
N GLU A 52 -7.28 -24.23 -28.72
CA GLU A 52 -6.79 -24.09 -30.09
C GLU A 52 -7.46 -22.91 -30.79
N GLU A 53 -6.74 -22.24 -31.69
CA GLU A 53 -7.17 -21.02 -32.39
C GLU A 53 -7.58 -19.86 -31.45
N ASN A 54 -7.08 -19.88 -30.22
CA ASN A 54 -7.37 -18.84 -29.25
C ASN A 54 -6.96 -17.44 -29.74
N GLN A 55 -7.82 -16.45 -29.54
CA GLN A 55 -7.55 -15.06 -29.93
C GLN A 55 -7.04 -14.27 -28.74
N TRP A 56 -5.76 -13.91 -28.79
CA TRP A 56 -5.14 -13.02 -27.81
C TRP A 56 -5.66 -11.60 -28.00
N HIS A 57 -5.97 -10.91 -26.90
CA HIS A 57 -6.73 -9.66 -26.96
C HIS A 57 -5.87 -8.42 -26.80
N ARG A 58 -5.14 -8.34 -25.67
CA ARG A 58 -4.47 -7.13 -25.22
C ARG A 58 -3.23 -7.50 -24.44
N ALA A 59 -2.20 -6.67 -24.51
CA ALA A 59 -1.05 -6.71 -23.62
C ALA A 59 -0.83 -5.33 -23.01
N VAL A 60 -0.79 -5.27 -21.68
CA VAL A 60 -0.50 -4.06 -20.90
C VAL A 60 0.88 -4.23 -20.29
N ILE A 61 1.77 -3.27 -20.57
CA ILE A 61 3.18 -3.34 -20.23
C ILE A 61 3.55 -2.07 -19.48
N GLN A 62 4.23 -2.23 -18.34
CA GLN A 62 4.77 -1.13 -17.56
C GLN A 62 6.29 -1.19 -17.64
N SER A 63 6.85 -0.22 -18.35
CA SER A 63 8.29 -0.05 -18.52
C SER A 63 8.72 1.37 -18.17
N GLU A 64 9.94 1.49 -17.64
CA GLU A 64 10.69 2.73 -17.60
C GLU A 64 11.61 2.75 -18.83
N ASP A 65 11.35 3.67 -19.76
CA ASP A 65 12.04 3.83 -21.02
C ASP A 65 12.72 5.19 -21.15
N TYR A 66 13.65 5.30 -22.09
CA TYR A 66 14.29 6.56 -22.45
C TYR A 66 14.23 6.75 -23.96
N GLY A 67 13.24 7.52 -24.41
CA GLY A 67 13.00 7.80 -25.82
C GLY A 67 12.30 6.65 -26.58
N ASP A 68 12.03 6.90 -27.85
CA ASP A 68 11.09 6.10 -28.66
C ASP A 68 11.63 4.74 -29.15
N ASP A 69 12.94 4.44 -29.00
CA ASP A 69 13.55 3.20 -29.53
C ASP A 69 14.35 2.40 -28.48
N SER A 70 13.95 2.50 -27.21
CA SER A 70 14.67 1.83 -26.12
C SER A 70 14.21 0.38 -25.91
N ILE A 71 12.98 0.03 -26.30
CA ILE A 71 12.43 -1.32 -26.11
C ILE A 71 11.68 -1.80 -27.36
N LYS A 72 12.01 -3.00 -27.85
CA LYS A 72 11.28 -3.67 -28.95
C LYS A 72 10.67 -4.97 -28.48
N PHE A 73 9.37 -5.12 -28.73
CA PHE A 73 8.61 -6.33 -28.46
C PHE A 73 8.28 -7.05 -29.76
N TYR A 74 8.56 -8.35 -29.79
CA TYR A 74 8.16 -9.26 -30.84
C TYR A 74 7.24 -10.31 -30.21
N ILE A 75 6.03 -10.42 -30.74
CA ILE A 75 5.00 -11.28 -30.19
C ILE A 75 4.75 -12.40 -31.19
N TYR A 76 4.89 -13.63 -30.74
CA TYR A 76 4.77 -14.82 -31.55
C TYR A 76 3.58 -15.67 -31.08
N CYS A 77 2.89 -16.32 -32.01
CA CYS A 77 1.71 -17.15 -31.71
C CYS A 77 1.73 -18.45 -32.53
N CYS A 78 1.34 -19.56 -31.92
CA CYS A 78 1.16 -20.83 -32.61
C CYS A 78 0.17 -21.76 -31.88
N ASP A 79 -0.40 -22.73 -32.59
CA ASP A 79 -1.24 -23.77 -31.96
C ASP A 79 -0.46 -25.01 -31.49
N ARG A 80 0.77 -25.18 -31.99
CA ARG A 80 1.58 -26.38 -31.74
C ARG A 80 2.69 -26.12 -30.73
N ASP A 81 2.80 -26.99 -29.75
CA ASP A 81 3.86 -26.98 -28.73
C ASP A 81 5.23 -27.42 -29.26
N ARG A 82 5.28 -27.93 -30.49
CA ARG A 82 6.48 -28.50 -31.14
C ARG A 82 6.83 -27.82 -32.45
N VAL A 83 8.12 -27.72 -32.72
CA VAL A 83 8.68 -27.19 -33.96
C VAL A 83 9.76 -28.11 -34.52
N ALA A 84 9.83 -28.20 -35.85
CA ALA A 84 10.87 -28.94 -36.54
C ALA A 84 12.10 -28.05 -36.75
N VAL A 85 13.22 -28.39 -36.11
CA VAL A 85 14.51 -27.69 -36.26
C VAL A 85 15.54 -28.70 -36.72
N ASP A 86 16.21 -28.43 -37.85
CA ASP A 86 17.22 -29.31 -38.46
C ASP A 86 16.76 -30.77 -38.64
N GLY A 87 15.50 -30.97 -39.02
CA GLY A 87 14.91 -32.31 -39.22
C GLY A 87 14.55 -33.07 -37.94
N ARG A 88 14.67 -32.46 -36.76
CA ARG A 88 14.22 -33.04 -35.48
C ARG A 88 13.05 -32.24 -34.91
N ILE A 89 12.06 -32.94 -34.37
CA ILE A 89 10.94 -32.32 -33.65
C ILE A 89 11.41 -32.03 -32.22
N ARG A 90 11.38 -30.77 -31.81
CA ARG A 90 11.67 -30.33 -30.44
C ARG A 90 10.48 -29.58 -29.85
N LEU A 91 10.37 -29.56 -28.52
CA LEU A 91 9.43 -28.69 -27.81
C LEU A 91 9.94 -27.24 -27.85
N TRP A 92 9.01 -26.28 -27.97
CA TRP A 92 9.38 -24.87 -27.96
C TRP A 92 10.08 -24.44 -26.66
N GLU A 93 9.63 -24.93 -25.50
CA GLU A 93 10.23 -24.59 -24.21
C GLU A 93 11.70 -25.04 -24.11
N GLU A 94 12.02 -26.22 -24.66
CA GLU A 94 13.39 -26.74 -24.72
C GLU A 94 14.26 -25.86 -25.61
N LEU A 95 13.76 -25.52 -26.81
CA LEU A 95 14.48 -24.68 -27.77
C LEU A 95 14.74 -23.26 -27.22
N ILE A 96 13.77 -22.66 -26.54
CA ILE A 96 13.91 -21.33 -25.95
C ILE A 96 14.96 -21.37 -24.85
N ARG A 97 14.90 -22.34 -23.93
CA ARG A 97 15.85 -22.43 -22.80
C ARG A 97 17.26 -22.83 -23.19
N ASP A 98 17.45 -23.56 -24.30
CA ASP A 98 18.74 -24.05 -24.76
C ASP A 98 19.72 -22.90 -25.02
N THR A 99 20.73 -22.72 -24.17
CA THR A 99 21.75 -21.67 -24.32
C THR A 99 22.80 -21.98 -25.38
N GLU A 100 22.90 -23.23 -25.85
CA GLU A 100 23.88 -23.63 -26.87
C GLU A 100 23.47 -23.16 -28.27
N VAL A 101 22.17 -22.97 -28.50
CA VAL A 101 21.64 -22.51 -29.79
C VAL A 101 21.76 -20.98 -29.88
N PRO A 102 22.45 -20.43 -30.90
CA PRO A 102 22.54 -18.98 -31.10
C PRO A 102 21.16 -18.33 -31.28
N ILE A 103 21.02 -17.10 -30.77
CA ILE A 103 19.76 -16.34 -30.81
C ILE A 103 19.28 -16.10 -32.25
N GLU A 104 20.19 -15.89 -33.20
CA GLU A 104 19.87 -15.68 -34.61
C GLU A 104 19.19 -16.91 -35.23
N LYS A 105 19.64 -18.10 -34.83
CA LYS A 105 19.04 -19.36 -35.28
C LYS A 105 17.65 -19.54 -34.68
N LYS A 106 17.48 -19.21 -33.38
CA LYS A 106 16.17 -19.22 -32.72
C LYS A 106 15.19 -18.26 -33.41
N ARG A 107 15.62 -17.03 -33.73
CA ARG A 107 14.78 -16.05 -34.43
C ARG A 107 14.32 -16.51 -35.80
N ARG A 108 15.19 -17.10 -36.62
CA ARG A 108 14.80 -17.66 -37.93
C ARG A 108 13.72 -18.74 -37.83
N VAL A 109 13.74 -19.54 -36.76
CA VAL A 109 12.72 -20.57 -36.51
C VAL A 109 11.40 -19.93 -36.03
N MET A 110 11.47 -18.83 -35.28
CA MET A 110 10.29 -18.12 -34.76
C MET A 110 9.65 -17.15 -35.76
N GLU A 111 10.42 -16.64 -36.73
CA GLU A 111 9.99 -15.65 -37.73
C GLU A 111 8.65 -15.97 -38.43
N PRO A 112 8.37 -17.22 -38.83
CA PRO A 112 7.08 -17.55 -39.46
C PRO A 112 5.86 -17.39 -38.53
N TYR A 113 6.08 -17.37 -37.21
CA TYR A 113 5.05 -17.29 -36.17
C TYR A 113 4.89 -15.88 -35.60
N LEU A 114 5.56 -14.89 -36.20
CA LEU A 114 5.52 -13.50 -35.75
C LEU A 114 4.16 -12.87 -36.02
N ALA A 115 3.48 -12.42 -34.96
CA ALA A 115 2.19 -11.76 -35.05
C ALA A 115 2.33 -10.22 -35.02
N HIS A 116 3.16 -9.68 -34.12
CA HIS A 116 3.34 -8.23 -33.94
C HIS A 116 4.78 -7.85 -33.65
N ILE A 117 5.17 -6.66 -34.12
CA ILE A 117 6.39 -5.96 -33.71
C ILE A 117 5.96 -4.59 -33.20
N VAL A 118 6.29 -4.26 -31.95
CA VAL A 118 5.93 -2.97 -31.35
C VAL A 118 7.12 -2.36 -30.64
N GLN A 119 7.28 -1.05 -30.77
CA GLN A 119 8.29 -0.24 -30.09
C GLN A 119 7.65 0.44 -28.88
N ASN A 120 8.33 0.37 -27.72
CA ASN A 120 7.94 0.97 -26.45
C ASN A 120 6.41 0.86 -26.12
N PRO A 121 5.81 -0.33 -26.18
CA PRO A 121 4.38 -0.49 -25.91
C PRO A 121 4.07 -0.28 -24.43
N SER A 122 3.07 0.54 -24.13
CA SER A 122 2.43 0.61 -22.81
C SER A 122 1.11 -0.15 -22.77
N ASP A 123 0.32 -0.06 -23.83
CA ASP A 123 -0.94 -0.75 -24.00
C ASP A 123 -1.17 -1.06 -25.49
N ILE A 124 -1.29 -2.33 -25.84
CA ILE A 124 -1.44 -2.79 -27.21
C ILE A 124 -2.54 -3.81 -27.36
N LEU A 125 -3.27 -3.73 -28.46
CA LEU A 125 -4.27 -4.71 -28.86
C LEU A 125 -3.63 -5.72 -29.80
N LEU A 126 -3.73 -7.00 -29.46
CA LEU A 126 -3.09 -8.11 -30.16
C LEU A 126 -3.96 -8.63 -31.32
N TYR A 127 -4.40 -7.74 -32.21
CA TYR A 127 -5.26 -8.12 -33.32
C TYR A 127 -4.59 -9.19 -34.20
N HIS A 128 -5.33 -10.20 -34.63
CA HIS A 128 -4.81 -11.30 -35.46
C HIS A 128 -3.77 -12.23 -34.79
N ALA A 129 -3.43 -12.02 -33.51
CA ALA A 129 -2.67 -12.99 -32.73
C ALA A 129 -3.58 -14.18 -32.39
N ARG A 130 -3.56 -15.19 -33.26
CA ARG A 130 -4.35 -16.42 -33.12
C ARG A 130 -3.44 -17.61 -32.88
N GLY A 131 -3.73 -18.36 -31.84
CA GLY A 131 -3.03 -19.59 -31.50
C GLY A 131 -3.13 -19.93 -30.02
N ARG A 132 -3.09 -21.23 -29.71
CA ARG A 132 -3.07 -21.73 -28.33
C ARG A 132 -1.94 -21.14 -27.48
N TYR A 133 -0.74 -21.07 -28.05
CA TYR A 133 0.48 -20.65 -27.40
C TYR A 133 0.91 -19.25 -27.85
N LEU A 134 1.37 -18.42 -26.90
CA LEU A 134 2.00 -17.13 -27.17
C LEU A 134 3.31 -17.01 -26.38
N TRP A 135 4.34 -16.46 -27.01
CA TRP A 135 5.56 -16.05 -26.32
C TRP A 135 6.06 -14.71 -26.87
N ILE A 136 6.91 -14.05 -26.09
CA ILE A 136 7.32 -12.67 -26.32
C ILE A 136 8.83 -12.63 -26.30
N GLU A 137 9.43 -12.09 -27.34
CA GLU A 137 10.81 -11.65 -27.32
C GLU A 137 10.84 -10.13 -27.06
N VAL A 138 11.67 -9.74 -26.10
CA VAL A 138 11.91 -8.34 -25.73
C VAL A 138 13.37 -8.03 -25.98
N GLN A 139 13.63 -6.97 -26.72
CA GLN A 139 14.96 -6.41 -26.92
C GLN A 139 15.04 -5.07 -26.19
N LEU A 140 16.03 -4.93 -25.32
CA LEU A 140 16.31 -3.71 -24.56
C LEU A 140 17.57 -3.05 -25.15
N PHE A 141 17.52 -1.74 -25.36
CA PHE A 141 18.62 -0.95 -25.90
C PHE A 141 18.99 0.16 -24.91
N CYS A 142 20.28 0.27 -24.55
CA CYS A 142 20.77 1.38 -23.76
C CYS A 142 20.81 2.65 -24.63
N GLN A 143 20.16 3.72 -24.18
CA GLN A 143 20.20 5.02 -24.85
C GLN A 143 20.68 6.09 -23.88
N ALA A 144 21.69 6.87 -24.28
CA ALA A 144 22.24 7.98 -23.50
C ALA A 144 22.63 7.63 -22.04
N GLY A 145 22.99 6.37 -21.76
CA GLY A 145 23.32 5.91 -20.41
C GLY A 145 22.12 5.55 -19.53
N PHE A 146 20.89 5.62 -20.07
CA PHE A 146 19.69 5.11 -19.42
C PHE A 146 19.49 3.63 -19.73
N LEU A 147 19.21 2.86 -18.67
CA LEU A 147 18.97 1.43 -18.74
C LEU A 147 17.46 1.18 -18.66
N PRO A 148 16.80 0.73 -19.74
CA PRO A 148 15.38 0.47 -19.68
C PRO A 148 15.07 -0.71 -18.74
N GLU A 149 13.97 -0.57 -17.99
CA GLU A 149 13.47 -1.57 -17.05
C GLU A 149 12.01 -1.89 -17.35
N ILE A 150 11.65 -3.17 -17.41
CA ILE A 150 10.26 -3.64 -17.50
C ILE A 150 9.88 -4.21 -16.15
N SER A 151 8.86 -3.62 -15.53
CA SER A 151 8.39 -4.02 -14.21
C SER A 151 7.26 -5.04 -14.28
N HIS A 152 6.27 -4.77 -15.14
CA HIS A 152 5.05 -5.56 -15.21
C HIS A 152 4.64 -5.81 -16.65
N MET A 153 4.24 -7.04 -16.97
CA MET A 153 3.54 -7.35 -18.21
C MET A 153 2.31 -8.18 -17.92
N LYS A 154 1.18 -7.80 -18.50
CA LYS A 154 -0.08 -8.53 -18.39
C LYS A 154 -0.64 -8.78 -19.77
N ILE A 155 -0.80 -10.06 -20.12
CA ILE A 155 -1.29 -10.50 -21.43
C ILE A 155 -2.62 -11.21 -21.26
N TYR A 156 -3.62 -10.78 -22.01
CA TYR A 156 -4.97 -11.33 -21.96
C TYR A 156 -5.15 -12.39 -23.04
N ALA A 157 -5.44 -13.61 -22.59
CA ALA A 157 -5.58 -14.80 -23.42
C ALA A 157 -6.99 -14.97 -23.99
N GLY A 158 -7.87 -14.00 -23.83
CA GLY A 158 -9.19 -14.03 -24.45
C GLY A 158 -9.78 -12.64 -24.51
N ASN A 159 -10.78 -12.46 -25.38
CA ASN A 159 -11.52 -11.23 -25.49
C ASN A 159 -12.99 -11.46 -25.11
N ARG A 160 -13.58 -10.54 -24.33
CA ARG A 160 -15.03 -10.31 -24.42
C ARG A 160 -15.26 -9.49 -25.68
N ASN A 161 -15.29 -10.16 -26.83
CA ASN A 161 -15.51 -9.50 -28.09
C ASN A 161 -16.92 -8.88 -28.11
N PHE A 162 -17.04 -7.57 -27.98
CA PHE A 162 -18.29 -6.82 -28.09
C PHE A 162 -18.99 -7.09 -29.41
N LEU A 163 -18.22 -7.43 -30.46
CA LEU A 163 -18.78 -7.87 -31.74
C LEU A 163 -19.69 -9.09 -31.58
N SER A 164 -19.38 -10.02 -30.67
CA SER A 164 -20.21 -11.22 -30.44
C SER A 164 -21.60 -10.91 -29.88
N TYR A 165 -21.76 -9.74 -29.24
CA TYR A 165 -23.04 -9.26 -28.74
C TYR A 165 -23.83 -8.47 -29.79
N MET A 166 -23.21 -8.13 -30.93
CA MET A 166 -23.89 -7.43 -32.02
C MET A 166 -24.72 -8.40 -32.86
N PRO A 167 -25.79 -7.94 -33.54
CA PRO A 167 -26.49 -8.75 -34.52
C PRO A 167 -25.55 -9.34 -35.60
N ALA A 168 -25.85 -10.55 -36.10
CA ALA A 168 -25.00 -11.29 -37.04
C ALA A 168 -24.58 -10.48 -38.29
N ILE A 169 -25.41 -9.55 -38.74
CA ILE A 169 -25.12 -8.66 -39.88
C ILE A 169 -23.89 -7.75 -39.65
N TYR A 170 -23.53 -7.48 -38.39
CA TYR A 170 -22.37 -6.69 -38.00
C TYR A 170 -21.18 -7.55 -37.58
N GLN A 171 -21.37 -8.86 -37.43
CA GLN A 171 -20.30 -9.81 -37.07
C GLN A 171 -19.47 -10.20 -38.31
N THR A 172 -19.06 -9.23 -39.11
CA THR A 172 -18.25 -9.48 -40.31
C THR A 172 -16.80 -9.73 -39.91
N GLY A 173 -16.41 -11.01 -39.86
CA GLY A 173 -15.02 -11.41 -39.65
C GLY A 173 -14.21 -11.27 -40.94
N GLY A 174 -13.26 -10.34 -40.97
CA GLY A 174 -12.37 -10.12 -42.11
C GLY A 174 -11.06 -9.45 -41.70
N ARG A 175 -10.09 -9.37 -42.64
CA ARG A 175 -8.82 -8.66 -42.43
C ARG A 175 -8.98 -7.15 -42.24
N GLU A 176 -10.09 -6.58 -42.72
CA GLU A 176 -10.45 -5.17 -42.57
C GLU A 176 -11.60 -4.98 -41.57
N ASP A 177 -11.60 -5.71 -40.46
CA ASP A 177 -12.62 -5.56 -39.41
C ASP A 177 -12.39 -4.24 -38.63
N PHE A 178 -12.78 -3.12 -39.25
CA PHE A 178 -12.78 -1.80 -38.61
C PHE A 178 -13.65 -1.81 -37.36
N LEU A 179 -14.82 -2.44 -37.42
CA LEU A 179 -15.77 -2.42 -36.30
C LEU A 179 -15.20 -3.15 -35.09
N GLY A 180 -14.65 -4.36 -35.27
CA GLY A 180 -13.96 -5.08 -34.20
C GLY A 180 -12.80 -4.27 -33.62
N ARG A 181 -12.00 -3.60 -34.46
CA ARG A 181 -10.90 -2.73 -33.98
C ARG A 181 -11.38 -1.51 -33.21
N PHE A 182 -12.45 -0.88 -33.68
CA PHE A 182 -13.07 0.28 -33.04
C PHE A 182 -13.68 -0.11 -31.69
N LEU A 183 -14.41 -1.22 -31.64
CA LEU A 183 -14.99 -1.74 -30.40
C LEU A 183 -13.92 -2.19 -29.40
N GLY A 184 -12.80 -2.75 -29.88
CA GLY A 184 -11.67 -3.14 -29.03
C GLY A 184 -11.07 -1.98 -28.21
N LEU A 185 -11.16 -0.74 -28.71
CA LEU A 185 -10.76 0.45 -27.94
C LEU A 185 -11.69 0.72 -26.75
N PHE A 186 -12.97 0.40 -26.86
CA PHE A 186 -13.90 0.51 -25.74
C PHE A 186 -13.79 -0.69 -24.81
N GLU A 187 -13.57 -1.89 -25.37
CA GLU A 187 -13.33 -3.11 -24.60
C GLU A 187 -12.16 -2.93 -23.62
N SER A 188 -11.05 -2.34 -24.05
CA SER A 188 -9.91 -2.07 -23.17
C SER A 188 -10.27 -1.16 -22.00
N VAL A 189 -11.03 -0.08 -22.25
CA VAL A 189 -11.50 0.83 -21.20
C VAL A 189 -12.44 0.13 -20.23
N TYR A 190 -13.41 -0.64 -20.73
CA TYR A 190 -14.34 -1.39 -19.89
C TYR A 190 -13.62 -2.46 -19.07
N GLN A 191 -12.62 -3.11 -19.65
CA GLN A 191 -11.79 -4.08 -18.94
C GLN A 191 -11.02 -3.42 -17.79
N ASP A 192 -10.43 -2.25 -18.00
CA ASP A 192 -9.73 -1.50 -16.94
C ASP A 192 -10.69 -1.09 -15.81
N LEU A 193 -11.94 -0.76 -16.15
CA LEU A 193 -12.98 -0.48 -15.16
C LEU A 193 -13.40 -1.74 -14.39
N ASP A 194 -13.65 -2.85 -15.08
CA ASP A 194 -14.00 -4.14 -14.47
C ASP A 194 -12.89 -4.59 -13.50
N GLU A 195 -11.62 -4.40 -13.86
CA GLU A 195 -10.50 -4.71 -12.98
C GLU A 195 -10.43 -3.79 -11.77
N LYS A 196 -10.60 -2.48 -11.95
CA LYS A 196 -10.68 -1.54 -10.82
C LYS A 196 -11.84 -1.87 -9.87
N ILE A 197 -12.98 -2.28 -10.41
CA ILE A 197 -14.14 -2.71 -9.62
C ILE A 197 -13.86 -4.04 -8.92
N GLY A 198 -13.26 -5.02 -9.61
CA GLY A 198 -12.86 -6.30 -9.03
C GLY A 198 -11.88 -6.13 -7.86
N ASP A 199 -10.89 -5.26 -8.05
CA ASP A 199 -9.88 -4.90 -7.06
C ASP A 199 -10.41 -4.01 -5.94
N SER A 200 -11.61 -3.43 -6.07
CA SER A 200 -12.18 -2.52 -5.06
C SER A 200 -12.27 -3.15 -3.67
N LYS A 201 -12.36 -4.49 -3.59
CA LYS A 201 -12.31 -5.25 -2.33
C LYS A 201 -11.08 -4.94 -1.49
N ARG A 202 -9.94 -4.62 -2.12
CA ARG A 202 -8.70 -4.23 -1.42
C ARG A 202 -8.88 -2.96 -0.59
N GLN A 203 -9.80 -2.08 -1.00
CA GLN A 203 -10.10 -0.84 -0.28
C GLN A 203 -10.92 -1.06 0.99
N LEU A 204 -11.47 -2.27 1.20
CA LEU A 204 -12.17 -2.63 2.44
C LEU A 204 -11.22 -3.17 3.52
N ASP A 205 -9.98 -3.50 3.16
CA ASP A 205 -8.93 -3.89 4.12
C ASP A 205 -8.16 -2.64 4.57
N PRO A 206 -8.20 -2.26 5.86
CA PRO A 206 -7.46 -1.10 6.36
C PRO A 206 -5.94 -1.17 6.12
N ILE A 207 -5.35 -2.34 5.92
CA ILE A 207 -3.91 -2.49 5.66
C ILE A 207 -3.58 -2.20 4.19
N ALA A 208 -4.45 -2.59 3.27
CA ALA A 208 -4.21 -2.48 1.84
C ALA A 208 -4.88 -1.24 1.20
N ALA A 209 -5.84 -0.63 1.89
CA ALA A 209 -6.58 0.51 1.38
C ALA A 209 -5.69 1.74 1.13
N LEU A 210 -6.09 2.54 0.15
CA LEU A 210 -5.49 3.85 -0.13
C LEU A 210 -5.85 4.85 0.99
N PRO A 211 -5.01 5.87 1.25
CA PRO A 211 -5.24 6.83 2.32
C PRO A 211 -6.61 7.53 2.28
N GLU A 212 -7.11 7.83 1.09
CA GLU A 212 -8.42 8.46 0.88
C GLU A 212 -9.57 7.54 1.30
N PHE A 213 -9.47 6.25 0.99
CA PHE A 213 -10.45 5.24 1.38
C PHE A 213 -10.43 4.95 2.88
N LEU A 214 -9.28 5.09 3.55
CA LEU A 214 -9.21 4.96 5.02
C LEU A 214 -10.10 5.98 5.73
N HIS A 215 -10.12 7.22 5.25
CA HIS A 215 -10.97 8.28 5.81
C HIS A 215 -12.46 7.99 5.59
N TRP A 216 -12.79 7.38 4.44
CA TRP A 216 -14.15 6.96 4.16
C TRP A 216 -14.58 5.78 5.05
N LEU A 217 -13.72 4.76 5.21
CA LEU A 217 -13.93 3.65 6.14
C LEU A 217 -14.09 4.12 7.59
N ALA A 218 -13.31 5.12 8.01
CA ALA A 218 -13.41 5.70 9.34
C ALA A 218 -14.79 6.29 9.64
N LYS A 219 -15.45 6.88 8.63
CA LYS A 219 -16.83 7.37 8.78
C LYS A 219 -17.83 6.23 9.04
N TRP A 220 -17.63 5.05 8.44
CA TRP A 220 -18.52 3.90 8.62
C TRP A 220 -18.49 3.38 10.06
N VAL A 221 -17.34 3.44 10.70
CA VAL A 221 -17.14 2.99 12.09
C VAL A 221 -17.40 4.10 13.12
N GLY A 222 -17.90 5.26 12.69
CA GLY A 222 -18.26 6.37 13.57
C GLY A 222 -17.06 7.17 14.09
N VAL A 223 -15.95 7.19 13.36
CA VAL A 223 -14.77 8.03 13.61
C VAL A 223 -14.86 9.27 12.70
N SER A 224 -15.41 10.36 13.23
CA SER A 224 -15.70 11.57 12.44
C SER A 224 -14.44 12.37 12.08
N ASN A 225 -13.44 12.32 12.96
CA ASN A 225 -12.23 13.15 12.87
C ASN A 225 -10.99 12.36 12.42
N ALA A 226 -11.12 11.50 11.40
CA ALA A 226 -10.04 10.65 10.90
C ALA A 226 -8.78 11.43 10.46
N HIS A 227 -8.94 12.64 9.94
CA HIS A 227 -7.86 13.55 9.52
C HIS A 227 -6.92 13.99 10.66
N LEU A 228 -7.30 13.79 11.92
CA LEU A 228 -6.47 14.08 13.08
C LEU A 228 -5.48 12.95 13.39
N TRP A 229 -5.68 11.78 12.79
CA TRP A 229 -4.86 10.60 13.01
C TRP A 229 -3.70 10.55 12.02
N GLN A 230 -2.56 10.06 12.48
CA GLN A 230 -1.50 9.59 11.58
C GLN A 230 -1.99 8.34 10.84
N GLU A 231 -1.58 8.17 9.59
CA GLU A 231 -2.07 7.09 8.73
C GLU A 231 -1.88 5.71 9.36
N ASP A 232 -0.68 5.42 9.88
CA ASP A 232 -0.36 4.13 10.50
C ASP A 232 -1.25 3.82 11.72
N LYS A 233 -1.50 4.84 12.54
CA LYS A 233 -2.38 4.73 13.72
C LYS A 233 -3.84 4.57 13.31
N LEU A 234 -4.28 5.24 12.24
CA LEU A 234 -5.63 5.08 11.69
C LEU A 234 -5.84 3.67 11.15
N ARG A 235 -4.86 3.11 10.42
CA ARG A 235 -4.92 1.73 9.93
C ARG A 235 -5.02 0.73 11.08
N LEU A 236 -4.20 0.91 12.13
CA LEU A 236 -4.24 0.07 13.33
C LEU A 236 -5.59 0.16 14.06
N LEU A 237 -6.14 1.36 14.18
CA LEU A 237 -7.46 1.59 14.76
C LEU A 237 -8.53 0.82 13.98
N LEU A 238 -8.59 1.01 12.66
CA LEU A 238 -9.61 0.43 11.81
C LEU A 238 -9.60 -1.11 11.78
N GLN A 239 -8.46 -1.76 12.00
CA GLN A 239 -8.41 -3.22 12.14
C GLN A 239 -9.19 -3.74 13.36
N GLY A 240 -9.12 -3.03 14.49
CA GLY A 240 -9.69 -3.50 15.77
C GLY A 240 -11.01 -2.84 16.16
N ILE A 241 -11.36 -1.73 15.52
CA ILE A 241 -12.44 -0.84 15.95
C ILE A 241 -13.82 -1.51 15.96
N VAL A 242 -14.10 -2.44 15.03
CA VAL A 242 -15.43 -3.07 14.92
C VAL A 242 -15.83 -3.79 16.20
N LYS A 243 -14.90 -4.56 16.79
CA LYS A 243 -15.15 -5.24 18.08
C LYS A 243 -15.27 -4.25 19.23
N LYS A 244 -14.45 -3.19 19.21
CA LYS A 244 -14.41 -2.17 20.26
C LYS A 244 -15.61 -1.24 20.24
N ASN A 245 -16.22 -1.03 19.08
CA ASN A 245 -17.45 -0.25 18.94
C ASN A 245 -18.64 -0.88 19.69
N LEU A 246 -18.63 -2.20 19.92
CA LEU A 246 -19.67 -2.87 20.71
C LEU A 246 -19.65 -2.46 22.20
N ILE A 247 -18.50 -1.99 22.68
CA ILE A 247 -18.31 -1.52 24.06
C ILE A 247 -18.13 0.01 24.12
N ARG A 248 -18.62 0.73 23.11
CA ARG A 248 -18.51 2.20 23.05
C ARG A 248 -19.11 2.85 24.30
N GLY A 249 -18.39 3.83 24.83
CA GLY A 249 -18.77 4.53 26.06
C GLY A 249 -18.28 3.89 27.36
N THR A 250 -17.64 2.72 27.30
CA THR A 250 -16.93 2.13 28.44
C THR A 250 -15.54 2.74 28.63
N ARG A 251 -14.97 2.59 29.83
CA ARG A 251 -13.56 2.88 30.11
C ARG A 251 -12.63 2.13 29.16
N GLU A 252 -12.90 0.85 28.91
CA GLU A 252 -12.07 0.01 28.03
C GLU A 252 -12.04 0.56 26.59
N TYR A 253 -13.17 1.04 26.08
CA TYR A 253 -13.22 1.69 24.77
C TYR A 253 -12.37 2.97 24.72
N MET A 254 -12.50 3.84 25.74
CA MET A 254 -11.69 5.06 25.80
C MET A 254 -10.19 4.76 25.96
N GLU A 255 -9.82 3.76 26.76
CA GLU A 255 -8.43 3.29 26.88
C GLU A 255 -7.87 2.82 25.53
N TYR A 256 -8.66 2.07 24.75
CA TYR A 256 -8.26 1.60 23.43
C TYR A 256 -8.10 2.76 22.43
N MET A 257 -9.07 3.67 22.37
CA MET A 257 -9.03 4.82 21.48
C MET A 257 -7.85 5.75 21.76
N VAL A 258 -7.72 6.18 23.02
CA VAL A 258 -6.62 7.07 23.41
C VAL A 258 -5.29 6.35 23.30
N GLY A 259 -5.20 5.09 23.71
CA GLY A 259 -3.97 4.29 23.60
C GLY A 259 -3.49 4.08 22.17
N THR A 260 -4.41 3.90 21.22
CA THR A 260 -4.06 3.80 19.79
C THR A 260 -3.58 5.14 19.23
N PHE A 261 -4.16 6.26 19.71
CA PHE A 261 -3.76 7.60 19.30
C PHE A 261 -2.40 8.02 19.87
N THR A 262 -2.17 7.77 21.16
CA THR A 262 -0.96 8.20 21.88
C THR A 262 0.18 7.19 21.79
N GLY A 263 -0.12 5.92 21.48
CA GLY A 263 0.82 4.80 21.54
C GLY A 263 1.03 4.25 22.96
N GLU A 264 0.40 4.85 23.97
CA GLU A 264 0.56 4.48 25.38
C GLU A 264 -0.79 4.38 26.09
N ARG A 265 -0.95 3.41 26.99
CA ARG A 265 -2.20 3.26 27.74
C ARG A 265 -2.43 4.48 28.67
N PRO A 266 -3.61 5.13 28.64
CA PRO A 266 -3.90 6.29 29.49
C PRO A 266 -4.19 5.84 30.92
N PHE A 267 -4.05 6.76 31.88
CA PHE A 267 -4.56 6.52 33.23
C PHE A 267 -5.94 7.14 33.38
N PHE A 268 -6.88 6.39 33.96
CA PHE A 268 -8.24 6.83 34.23
C PHE A 268 -8.45 6.91 35.73
N LEU A 269 -9.11 7.99 36.17
CA LEU A 269 -9.57 8.16 37.53
C LEU A 269 -11.05 8.54 37.50
N GLU A 270 -11.87 7.66 38.08
CA GLU A 270 -13.31 7.85 38.22
C GLU A 270 -13.66 8.24 39.66
N TYR A 271 -14.85 8.82 39.86
CA TYR A 271 -15.35 9.17 41.19
C TYR A 271 -15.39 7.96 42.14
N SER A 272 -15.79 6.80 41.61
CA SER A 272 -15.87 5.53 42.35
C SER A 272 -14.52 5.06 42.88
N ASP A 273 -13.42 5.33 42.16
CA ASP A 273 -12.06 5.00 42.60
C ASP A 273 -11.64 5.87 43.79
N ILE A 274 -12.08 7.13 43.82
CA ILE A 274 -11.84 8.07 44.94
C ILE A 274 -12.65 7.66 46.17
N GLU A 275 -13.90 7.20 46.00
CA GLU A 275 -14.75 6.74 47.10
C GLU A 275 -14.14 5.58 47.91
N ARG A 276 -13.27 4.76 47.30
CA ARG A 276 -12.56 3.67 48.00
C ARG A 276 -11.71 4.16 49.17
N TYR A 277 -11.25 5.42 49.11
CA TYR A 277 -10.42 6.04 50.15
C TYR A 277 -11.22 6.64 51.30
N ARG A 278 -12.55 6.52 51.33
CA ARG A 278 -13.42 7.11 52.36
C ARG A 278 -13.02 6.76 53.80
N LYS A 279 -12.37 5.61 54.02
CA LYS A 279 -11.86 5.18 55.33
C LYS A 279 -10.65 6.00 55.82
N ASN A 280 -9.90 6.62 54.91
CA ASN A 280 -8.77 7.50 55.23
C ASN A 280 -9.18 8.97 54.96
N PRO A 281 -9.60 9.72 55.99
CA PRO A 281 -10.20 11.05 55.81
C PRO A 281 -9.22 12.10 55.29
N VAL A 282 -7.91 11.95 55.56
CA VAL A 282 -6.88 12.88 55.07
C VAL A 282 -6.67 12.68 53.57
N ALA A 283 -6.43 11.43 53.14
CA ALA A 283 -6.24 11.09 51.74
C ALA A 283 -7.50 11.38 50.91
N TYR A 284 -8.68 11.01 51.41
CA TYR A 284 -9.95 11.26 50.74
C TYR A 284 -10.21 12.75 50.51
N ARG A 285 -9.91 13.61 51.50
CA ARG A 285 -10.06 15.07 51.36
C ARG A 285 -9.14 15.64 50.28
N CYS A 286 -7.88 15.21 50.25
CA CYS A 286 -6.91 15.64 49.24
C CYS A 286 -7.33 15.21 47.83
N LEU A 287 -7.63 13.92 47.64
CA LEU A 287 -8.06 13.39 46.33
C LEU A 287 -9.35 14.05 45.84
N ARG A 288 -10.31 14.29 46.75
CA ARG A 288 -11.57 14.95 46.40
C ARG A 288 -11.35 16.40 45.97
N LYS A 289 -10.43 17.12 46.60
CA LYS A 289 -10.12 18.51 46.23
C LYS A 289 -9.44 18.62 44.86
N SER A 290 -8.55 17.68 44.53
CA SER A 290 -7.73 17.74 43.32
C SER A 290 -8.37 17.08 42.09
N TYR A 291 -9.19 16.04 42.29
CA TYR A 291 -9.63 15.17 41.19
C TYR A 291 -11.14 14.83 41.17
N ALA A 292 -11.87 15.03 42.27
CA ALA A 292 -13.30 14.69 42.30
C ALA A 292 -14.16 15.88 41.86
N TYR A 293 -14.39 15.98 40.55
CA TYR A 293 -15.22 17.02 39.97
C TYR A 293 -16.74 16.70 40.03
N GLY A 294 -17.11 15.41 40.04
CA GLY A 294 -18.50 14.97 40.22
C GLY A 294 -18.70 13.46 39.91
N PRO A 295 -19.90 12.89 40.16
CA PRO A 295 -20.18 11.47 39.91
C PRO A 295 -20.26 11.11 38.41
N TYR A 296 -20.48 12.10 37.54
CA TYR A 296 -20.53 11.93 36.08
C TYR A 296 -19.30 12.54 35.38
N GLU A 297 -18.21 12.70 36.12
CA GLU A 297 -16.98 13.32 35.62
C GLU A 297 -15.80 12.36 35.77
N VAL A 298 -15.01 12.22 34.70
CA VAL A 298 -13.88 11.29 34.62
C VAL A 298 -12.62 12.06 34.26
N SER A 299 -11.51 11.78 34.94
CA SER A 299 -10.21 12.36 34.60
C SER A 299 -9.38 11.34 33.81
N VAL A 300 -8.88 11.77 32.65
CA VAL A 300 -8.00 10.99 31.77
C VAL A 300 -6.63 11.65 31.77
N PHE A 301 -5.62 10.91 32.22
CA PHE A 301 -4.26 11.38 32.27
C PHE A 301 -3.43 10.77 31.15
N VAL A 302 -2.70 11.64 30.44
CA VAL A 302 -1.81 11.26 29.35
C VAL A 302 -0.47 11.95 29.56
N ARG A 303 0.64 11.24 29.32
CA ARG A 303 1.98 11.82 29.41
C ARG A 303 2.21 12.81 28.27
N GLU A 304 2.86 13.93 28.56
CA GLU A 304 3.21 14.93 27.55
C GLU A 304 4.10 14.36 26.44
N GLN A 305 4.97 13.40 26.77
CA GLN A 305 5.83 12.70 25.80
C GLN A 305 5.04 12.01 24.68
N ALA A 306 3.83 11.52 24.99
CA ALA A 306 2.97 10.85 24.02
C ALA A 306 2.16 11.83 23.15
N VAL A 307 2.13 13.12 23.52
CA VAL A 307 1.35 14.19 22.88
C VAL A 307 2.13 15.51 23.00
N SER A 308 3.28 15.56 22.33
CA SER A 308 4.28 16.63 22.50
C SER A 308 3.87 17.93 21.81
N SER A 309 3.11 17.84 20.73
CA SER A 309 2.63 18.99 19.97
C SER A 309 1.29 19.51 20.48
N LEU A 310 1.13 20.85 20.54
CA LEU A 310 -0.16 21.48 20.83
C LEU A 310 -1.26 21.02 19.84
N ARG A 311 -0.90 20.72 18.60
CA ARG A 311 -1.82 20.17 17.58
C ARG A 311 -2.33 18.80 17.99
N GLU A 312 -1.46 17.93 18.48
CA GLU A 312 -1.83 16.58 18.96
C GLU A 312 -2.68 16.67 20.22
N GLN A 313 -2.41 17.62 21.12
CA GLN A 313 -3.21 17.85 22.32
C GLN A 313 -4.63 18.31 21.97
N HIS A 314 -4.75 19.24 21.02
CA HIS A 314 -6.03 19.68 20.49
C HIS A 314 -6.77 18.55 19.76
N ALA A 315 -6.04 17.72 19.00
CA ALA A 315 -6.59 16.57 18.30
C ALA A 315 -7.15 15.54 19.29
N LEU A 316 -6.38 15.19 20.31
CA LEU A 316 -6.79 14.26 21.37
C LEU A 316 -8.03 14.78 22.11
N LYS A 317 -8.07 16.07 22.45
CA LYS A 317 -9.24 16.68 23.09
C LYS A 317 -10.48 16.56 22.20
N ARG A 318 -10.38 16.89 20.90
CA ARG A 318 -11.49 16.73 19.95
C ARG A 318 -11.94 15.28 19.80
N MET A 319 -10.99 14.35 19.79
CA MET A 319 -11.26 12.91 19.72
C MET A 319 -12.05 12.44 20.95
N ILE A 320 -11.62 12.83 22.16
CA ILE A 320 -12.31 12.51 23.42
C ILE A 320 -13.74 13.07 23.42
N GLU A 321 -13.92 14.30 22.96
CA GLU A 321 -15.25 14.93 22.87
C GLU A 321 -16.20 14.20 21.90
N ASP A 322 -15.70 13.65 20.79
CA ASP A 322 -16.50 12.87 19.82
C ASP A 322 -16.89 11.48 20.35
N MET A 323 -16.10 10.96 21.29
CA MET A 323 -16.25 9.60 21.81
C MET A 323 -17.00 9.52 23.14
N LYS A 324 -17.07 10.61 23.90
CA LYS A 324 -17.66 10.62 25.24
C LYS A 324 -19.16 10.33 25.18
N PRO A 325 -19.72 9.58 26.14
CA PRO A 325 -21.16 9.48 26.33
C PRO A 325 -21.79 10.85 26.63
N ALA A 326 -23.01 11.07 26.17
CA ALA A 326 -23.67 12.38 26.25
C ALA A 326 -23.77 12.98 27.66
N HIS A 327 -23.87 12.13 28.69
CA HIS A 327 -24.03 12.55 30.09
C HIS A 327 -22.72 12.58 30.89
N ILE A 328 -21.58 12.23 30.28
CA ILE A 328 -20.28 12.16 30.97
C ILE A 328 -19.42 13.36 30.54
N ARG A 329 -18.77 13.99 31.52
CA ARG A 329 -17.71 14.99 31.26
C ARG A 329 -16.35 14.35 31.44
N VAL A 330 -15.47 14.56 30.46
CA VAL A 330 -14.11 14.01 30.48
C VAL A 330 -13.11 15.15 30.62
N HIS A 331 -12.29 15.10 31.66
CA HIS A 331 -11.21 16.04 31.91
C HIS A 331 -9.90 15.44 31.45
N LEU A 332 -9.36 15.95 30.35
CA LEU A 332 -8.03 15.58 29.87
C LEU A 332 -6.95 16.34 30.66
N VAL A 333 -6.09 15.62 31.35
CA VAL A 333 -4.97 16.15 32.12
C VAL A 333 -3.66 15.67 31.51
N ILE A 334 -2.86 16.61 31.00
CA ILE A 334 -1.55 16.30 30.41
C ILE A 334 -0.50 16.34 31.52
N LEU A 335 0.18 15.22 31.73
CA LEU A 335 1.22 15.06 32.74
C LEU A 335 2.56 15.51 32.16
N ARG A 336 2.98 16.70 32.57
CA ARG A 336 4.31 17.25 32.24
C ARG A 336 5.39 16.56 33.07
N PRO A 337 6.56 16.27 32.48
CA PRO A 337 7.70 15.77 33.24
C PRO A 337 8.23 16.87 34.15
N GLY A 338 8.34 16.58 35.44
CA GLY A 338 8.92 17.51 36.41
C GLY A 338 8.25 17.45 37.78
N ILE A 339 8.99 17.88 38.79
CA ILE A 339 8.48 18.02 40.16
C ILE A 339 8.12 19.48 40.40
N TYR A 340 6.83 19.81 40.21
CA TYR A 340 6.29 21.13 40.50
C TYR A 340 5.36 21.06 41.72
N LEU A 341 5.64 21.89 42.72
CA LEU A 341 4.81 22.01 43.92
C LEU A 341 3.40 22.47 43.55
N GLY A 342 2.38 21.78 44.09
CA GLY A 342 0.97 22.11 43.84
C GLY A 342 0.42 21.65 42.49
N GLN A 343 1.21 20.95 41.67
CA GLN A 343 0.76 20.33 40.42
C GLN A 343 0.60 18.81 40.56
N ASN A 344 0.02 18.18 39.53
CA ASN A 344 -0.19 16.74 39.46
C ASN A 344 1.11 16.01 39.14
N VAL A 345 1.91 15.73 40.19
CA VAL A 345 3.17 14.99 40.11
C VAL A 345 2.99 13.62 40.76
N TYR A 346 3.28 12.57 40.00
CA TYR A 346 3.14 11.18 40.42
C TYR A 346 4.48 10.47 40.35
N ALA A 347 4.86 9.83 41.46
CA ALA A 347 6.09 9.06 41.58
C ALA A 347 6.13 7.94 40.53
N GLY A 348 7.20 7.88 39.75
CA GLY A 348 7.41 6.86 38.71
C GLY A 348 6.58 7.05 37.43
N VAL A 349 5.80 8.14 37.31
CA VAL A 349 5.03 8.46 36.09
C VAL A 349 5.58 9.71 35.41
N ASN A 350 5.61 10.83 36.13
CA ASN A 350 6.09 12.12 35.61
C ASN A 350 7.01 12.86 36.59
N SER A 351 7.34 12.26 37.73
CA SER A 351 8.37 12.76 38.64
C SER A 351 9.75 12.60 38.02
N MET A 352 10.24 13.62 37.31
CA MET A 352 11.60 13.67 36.79
C MET A 352 12.30 14.91 37.35
N LEU A 353 13.61 14.80 37.61
CA LEU A 353 14.43 15.97 37.86
C LEU A 353 14.60 16.70 36.54
N VAL A 354 13.99 17.88 36.43
CA VAL A 354 14.12 18.72 35.24
C VAL A 354 15.49 19.38 35.28
N THR A 355 16.26 19.24 34.21
CA THR A 355 17.51 19.99 34.04
C THR A 355 17.20 21.47 33.96
N TYR A 356 17.92 22.28 34.73
CA TYR A 356 17.75 23.73 34.71
C TYR A 356 18.04 24.29 33.31
N GLU A 357 17.01 24.80 32.65
CA GLU A 357 17.17 25.60 31.42
C GLU A 357 17.08 27.09 31.76
N ARG A 358 18.13 27.85 31.39
CA ARG A 358 18.12 29.31 31.51
C ARG A 358 16.99 29.87 30.64
N ALA A 359 16.24 30.83 31.18
CA ALA A 359 15.19 31.52 30.45
C ALA A 359 15.77 32.06 29.13
N ASN A 360 15.25 31.56 28.00
CA ASN A 360 15.70 31.93 26.68
C ASN A 360 14.48 32.42 25.90
N LEU A 361 14.52 33.66 25.40
CA LEU A 361 13.44 34.29 24.64
C LEU A 361 13.43 33.78 23.20
N ASN A 362 13.25 32.47 23.01
CA ASN A 362 13.19 31.80 21.71
C ASN A 362 11.75 31.47 21.27
N GLY A 363 10.75 32.04 21.95
CA GLY A 363 9.33 31.87 21.62
C GLY A 363 8.71 30.53 22.06
N VAL A 364 9.48 29.65 22.72
CA VAL A 364 9.02 28.32 23.18
C VAL A 364 8.91 28.24 24.72
N SER A 365 9.78 28.93 25.45
CA SER A 365 9.84 28.88 26.92
C SER A 365 9.82 30.28 27.54
N ALA A 366 8.73 30.66 28.21
CA ALA A 366 8.58 31.99 28.83
C ALA A 366 8.99 32.06 30.32
N ILE A 367 9.14 30.92 31.00
CA ILE A 367 9.42 30.88 32.46
C ILE A 367 10.44 29.77 32.75
N PRO A 368 11.56 30.06 33.44
CA PRO A 368 12.50 29.04 33.89
C PRO A 368 11.87 28.18 34.99
N SER A 369 12.02 26.87 34.92
CA SER A 369 11.65 25.96 36.01
C SER A 369 12.68 26.06 37.14
N ILE A 370 12.35 26.74 38.23
CA ILE A 370 13.18 26.79 39.44
C ILE A 370 13.10 25.43 40.13
N VAL A 371 14.19 24.67 40.10
CA VAL A 371 14.42 23.57 41.04
C VAL A 371 14.81 24.22 42.36
N GLY A 372 14.10 23.92 43.45
CA GLY A 372 14.41 24.49 44.75
C GLY A 372 15.79 24.05 45.25
N GLU A 373 16.81 24.90 45.07
CA GLU A 373 18.05 24.81 45.83
C GLU A 373 17.77 25.34 47.24
N ALA A 374 17.61 24.42 48.20
CA ALA A 374 17.78 24.78 49.60
C ALA A 374 19.28 24.98 49.83
N GLU A 375 19.74 26.24 49.88
CA GLU A 375 21.07 26.57 50.41
C GLU A 375 21.16 26.05 51.85
N ALA A 376 21.77 24.88 52.03
CA ALA A 376 22.26 24.44 53.30
C ALA A 376 23.43 25.37 53.67
N LYS A 377 23.14 26.45 54.39
CA LYS A 377 24.18 27.22 55.08
C LYS A 377 24.89 26.29 56.06
N ALA A 378 26.07 25.82 55.69
CA ALA A 378 27.04 25.29 56.62
C ALA A 378 27.37 26.40 57.61
N LYS A 379 26.99 26.21 58.88
CA LYS A 379 27.61 26.91 59.99
C LYS A 379 28.97 26.24 60.21
N GLU A 380 30.04 26.91 59.80
CA GLU A 380 31.36 26.72 60.41
C GLU A 380 31.59 27.85 61.43
N GLU A 381 32.37 27.49 62.45
CA GLU A 381 32.45 28.02 63.82
C GLU A 381 32.76 29.50 64.00
#